data_AF-A0ABC9A1K7-F1
#
_entry.id   AF-A0ABC9A1K7-F1
#
_cell.length_a   1.000
_cell.length_b   1.000
_cell.length_c   1.000
_cell.angle_alpha   90.00
_cell.angle_beta   90.00
_cell.angle_gamma   90.00
#
_symmetry.space_group_name_H-M   'P 1'
#
loop_
_entity.id
_entity.type
_entity.pdbx_description
1 polymer ?
#
loop_
_entity_poly.entity_id
_entity_poly.type
_entity_poly.pdbx_seq_one_letter_code
_entity_poly.pdbx_strand_id
1 'polypeptide(L)'
;MGYSTRPPRTGGFALLVVLLFFSPVASAGQQKGVCVSPGGRFPAFSSEGKPPGRAPKGRRDLALCRIFRQNTCCDVTQTFPALVSVRNLALTGEGSQECIHLWELLECSICDPRVGIRPGPPVVCASFCDMVFKACSESYFSVDMKTQALSPCGLGDILCGKAHKWVSNGTELCRLAGFTVQVSETNSGLVDDTFCYGGKASLDSISESWTSSKDRPTLSGVASWDVQDFQRWARDMPVGERVSWAIGGMVLTAGLIFISKRKSYSHRQKQAAIARNMRLRRLDPRANPQQTR
;
A
#
# COMPACT_ATOMS: atom_id res chain seq x y z
N MET A 1 -11.67 -28.73 -68.71
CA MET A 1 -10.61 -27.91 -68.09
C MET A 1 -11.15 -26.50 -67.94
N GLY A 2 -11.13 -25.94 -66.73
CA GLY A 2 -11.59 -24.57 -66.46
C GLY A 2 -12.11 -24.42 -65.02
N TYR A 3 -11.20 -24.35 -64.06
CA TYR A 3 -11.51 -23.96 -62.67
C TYR A 3 -11.75 -22.45 -62.61
N SER A 4 -12.80 -22.02 -61.91
CA SER A 4 -12.94 -20.64 -61.46
C SER A 4 -13.25 -20.62 -59.97
N THR A 5 -12.21 -20.36 -59.19
CA THR A 5 -12.24 -20.15 -57.74
C THR A 5 -12.47 -18.67 -57.45
N ARG A 6 -13.53 -18.34 -56.72
CA ARG A 6 -13.71 -17.01 -56.10
C ARG A 6 -12.80 -16.89 -54.86
N PRO A 7 -12.09 -15.77 -54.64
CA PRO A 7 -11.48 -15.49 -53.36
C PRO A 7 -12.51 -14.86 -52.40
N PRO A 8 -12.56 -15.26 -51.11
CA PRO A 8 -13.27 -14.48 -50.10
C PRO A 8 -12.43 -13.26 -49.67
N ARG A 9 -13.11 -12.11 -49.59
CA ARG A 9 -12.58 -10.83 -49.10
C ARG A 9 -12.19 -10.93 -47.62
N THR A 10 -10.90 -11.10 -47.37
CA THR A 10 -10.22 -10.69 -46.14
C THR A 10 -10.11 -9.15 -46.15
N GLY A 11 -10.89 -8.46 -45.31
CA GLY A 11 -10.77 -7.00 -45.24
C GLY A 11 -11.70 -6.25 -44.28
N GLY A 12 -12.65 -6.92 -43.63
CA GLY A 12 -13.57 -6.24 -42.70
C GLY A 12 -13.18 -6.31 -41.22
N PHE A 13 -12.53 -7.40 -40.78
CA PHE A 13 -12.37 -7.68 -39.35
C PHE A 13 -11.11 -7.07 -38.72
N ALA A 14 -10.07 -6.76 -39.50
CA ALA A 14 -8.84 -6.18 -38.95
C ALA A 14 -8.99 -4.69 -38.56
N LEU A 15 -9.86 -3.95 -39.26
CA LEU A 15 -10.06 -2.51 -39.04
C LEU A 15 -10.90 -2.20 -37.79
N LEU A 16 -11.81 -3.10 -37.39
CA LEU A 16 -12.61 -2.96 -36.17
C LEU A 16 -11.81 -3.25 -34.89
N VAL A 17 -10.77 -4.07 -34.96
CA VAL A 17 -9.91 -4.37 -33.80
C VAL A 17 -8.97 -3.21 -33.50
N VAL A 18 -8.48 -2.48 -34.51
CA VAL A 18 -7.58 -1.33 -34.31
C VAL A 18 -8.29 -0.14 -33.64
N LEU A 19 -9.60 0.06 -33.88
CA LEU A 19 -10.36 1.15 -33.26
C LEU A 19 -10.73 0.89 -31.78
N LEU A 20 -10.69 -0.36 -31.31
CA LEU A 20 -10.90 -0.69 -29.90
C LEU A 20 -9.65 -0.47 -29.03
N PHE A 21 -8.45 -0.37 -29.62
CA PHE A 21 -7.20 -0.08 -28.89
C PHE A 21 -6.88 1.42 -28.76
N PHE A 22 -7.58 2.29 -29.49
CA PHE A 22 -7.40 3.75 -29.45
C PHE A 22 -8.62 4.49 -28.90
N SER A 23 -9.34 3.88 -27.96
CA SER A 23 -10.20 4.68 -27.09
C SER A 23 -9.28 5.44 -26.12
N PRO A 24 -9.21 6.78 -26.15
CA PRO A 24 -8.66 7.49 -25.01
C PRO A 24 -9.59 7.14 -23.85
N VAL A 25 -9.11 6.31 -22.93
CA VAL A 25 -9.73 6.20 -21.62
C VAL A 25 -9.81 7.64 -21.13
N ALA A 26 -11.04 8.16 -21.09
CA ALA A 26 -11.32 9.43 -20.47
C ALA A 26 -10.92 9.26 -19.02
N SER A 27 -9.68 9.66 -18.71
CA SER A 27 -9.18 9.78 -17.35
C SER A 27 -10.15 10.76 -16.68
N ALA A 28 -11.00 10.21 -15.80
CA ALA A 28 -11.86 10.98 -14.93
C ALA A 28 -11.01 12.09 -14.31
N GLY A 29 -11.43 13.35 -14.55
CA GLY A 29 -10.59 14.53 -14.49
C GLY A 29 -9.63 14.56 -13.30
N GLN A 30 -8.34 14.36 -13.58
CA GLN A 30 -7.28 14.67 -12.64
C GLN A 30 -7.36 16.18 -12.38
N GLN A 31 -7.81 16.58 -11.19
CA GLN A 31 -7.76 17.99 -10.80
C GLN A 31 -6.29 18.43 -10.92
N LYS A 32 -6.01 19.28 -11.92
CA LYS A 32 -4.70 19.87 -12.18
C LYS A 32 -4.41 20.92 -11.11
N GLY A 33 -4.21 20.47 -9.88
CA GLY A 33 -3.79 21.28 -8.75
C GLY A 33 -2.30 21.12 -8.47
N VAL A 34 -1.73 22.11 -7.81
CA VAL A 34 -0.41 22.02 -7.17
C VAL A 34 -0.60 21.85 -5.67
N CYS A 35 0.35 21.21 -5.01
CA CYS A 35 0.37 21.07 -3.57
C CYS A 35 0.45 22.46 -2.91
N VAL A 36 -0.41 22.71 -1.93
CA VAL A 36 -0.50 23.97 -1.17
C VAL A 36 -0.37 23.65 0.30
N SER A 37 0.56 24.28 1.01
CA SER A 37 0.76 24.00 2.42
C SER A 37 -0.49 24.37 3.25
N PRO A 38 -1.01 23.44 4.09
CA PRO A 38 -2.29 23.65 4.79
C PRO A 38 -2.22 24.65 5.94
N GLY A 39 -1.04 24.84 6.54
CA GLY A 39 -0.87 25.67 7.73
C GLY A 39 -1.50 25.05 8.99
N GLY A 40 -1.75 25.89 10.01
CA GLY A 40 -2.23 25.44 11.32
C GLY A 40 -1.20 24.55 12.03
N ARG A 41 -1.63 23.39 12.54
CA ARG A 41 -0.73 22.42 13.18
C ARG A 41 0.06 21.55 12.20
N PHE A 42 -0.24 21.63 10.91
CA PHE A 42 0.30 20.71 9.92
C PHE A 42 1.60 21.25 9.31
N PRO A 43 2.66 20.42 9.18
CA PRO A 43 3.89 20.83 8.53
C PRO A 43 3.69 21.21 7.06
N ALA A 44 4.38 22.26 6.61
CA ALA A 44 4.39 22.69 5.21
C ALA A 44 4.92 21.61 4.26
N PHE A 45 4.37 21.51 3.05
CA PHE A 45 4.77 20.51 2.07
C PHE A 45 6.13 20.83 1.43
N SER A 46 7.06 19.88 1.45
CA SER A 46 8.30 19.98 0.65
C SER A 46 8.04 20.03 -0.87
N SER A 47 6.84 19.60 -1.28
CA SER A 47 6.37 19.57 -2.66
C SER A 47 5.50 20.78 -3.03
N GLU A 48 5.41 21.80 -2.17
CA GLU A 48 4.61 23.00 -2.43
C GLU A 48 4.91 23.61 -3.82
N GLY A 49 3.85 23.96 -4.54
CA GLY A 49 3.91 24.44 -5.92
C GLY A 49 4.13 23.36 -6.99
N LYS A 50 4.28 22.08 -6.61
CA LYS A 50 4.37 20.93 -7.54
C LYS A 50 3.06 20.14 -7.55
N PRO A 51 2.69 19.47 -8.64
CA PRO A 51 1.53 18.59 -8.63
C PRO A 51 1.73 17.41 -7.66
N PRO A 52 0.64 16.88 -7.07
CA PRO A 52 0.68 15.61 -6.35
C PRO A 52 1.29 14.52 -7.23
N GLY A 53 2.11 13.66 -6.64
CA GLY A 53 2.82 12.64 -7.38
C GLY A 53 3.28 11.50 -6.50
N ARG A 54 4.13 10.64 -7.06
CA ARG A 54 4.64 9.49 -6.33
C ARG A 54 5.53 9.95 -5.18
N ALA A 55 5.24 9.45 -3.98
CA ALA A 55 5.99 9.77 -2.78
C ALA A 55 7.49 9.42 -2.94
N PRO A 56 8.39 10.23 -2.37
CA PRO A 56 9.82 9.99 -2.43
C PRO A 56 10.20 8.65 -1.78
N LYS A 57 11.37 8.10 -2.16
CA LYS A 57 11.94 6.88 -1.58
C LYS A 57 13.16 7.21 -0.71
N GLY A 58 13.56 6.27 0.14
CA GLY A 58 14.75 6.39 0.99
C GLY A 58 14.50 7.24 2.23
N ARG A 59 15.41 8.17 2.55
CA ARG A 59 15.35 8.97 3.79
C ARG A 59 14.12 9.89 3.90
N ARG A 60 13.45 10.17 2.78
CA ARG A 60 12.23 10.99 2.73
C ARG A 60 10.95 10.17 2.55
N ASP A 61 11.04 8.84 2.57
CA ASP A 61 9.86 7.98 2.37
C ASP A 61 8.81 8.20 3.46
N LEU A 62 7.56 7.88 3.13
CA LEU A 62 6.43 8.01 4.03
C LEU A 62 6.60 7.08 5.25
N ALA A 63 6.59 7.69 6.44
CA ALA A 63 6.64 6.97 7.71
C ALA A 63 5.31 6.29 8.05
N LEU A 64 4.20 6.89 7.61
CA LEU A 64 2.81 6.44 7.71
C LEU A 64 2.05 6.81 6.41
N CYS A 65 0.75 6.53 6.29
CA CYS A 65 -0.07 7.01 5.17
C CYS A 65 0.33 6.43 3.79
N ARG A 66 0.86 5.20 3.78
CA ARG A 66 1.38 4.55 2.57
C ARG A 66 0.33 4.30 1.48
N ILE A 67 -0.94 4.37 1.84
CA ILE A 67 -2.05 4.31 0.88
C ILE A 67 -1.91 5.38 -0.21
N PHE A 68 -1.47 6.59 0.13
CA PHE A 68 -1.34 7.70 -0.83
C PHE A 68 -0.01 7.69 -1.60
N ARG A 69 0.81 6.63 -1.47
CA ARG A 69 2.18 6.60 -2.02
C ARG A 69 2.27 6.92 -3.51
N GLN A 70 1.26 6.53 -4.30
CA GLN A 70 1.31 6.73 -5.75
C GLN A 70 0.98 8.17 -6.16
N ASN A 71 0.22 8.89 -5.36
CA ASN A 71 -0.24 10.23 -5.68
C ASN A 71 -0.51 11.03 -4.39
N THR A 72 0.45 11.83 -3.96
CA THR A 72 0.39 12.61 -2.72
C THR A 72 1.28 13.85 -2.78
N CYS A 73 1.01 14.79 -1.87
CA CYS A 73 1.89 15.93 -1.56
C CYS A 73 2.86 15.63 -0.41
N CYS A 74 2.64 14.55 0.34
CA CYS A 74 3.36 14.25 1.57
C CYS A 74 4.75 13.62 1.34
N ASP A 75 5.64 13.86 2.29
CA ASP A 75 6.84 13.08 2.55
C ASP A 75 6.93 12.69 4.04
N VAL A 76 8.11 12.28 4.50
CA VAL A 76 8.37 11.95 5.92
C VAL A 76 7.98 13.10 6.87
N THR A 77 8.11 14.35 6.44
CA THR A 77 7.87 15.55 7.26
C THR A 77 6.42 15.63 7.74
N GLN A 78 5.47 15.27 6.87
CA GLN A 78 4.04 15.24 7.20
C GLN A 78 3.64 13.93 7.89
N THR A 79 4.23 12.81 7.47
CA THR A 79 3.79 11.48 7.92
C THR A 79 4.42 11.03 9.24
N PHE A 80 5.53 11.65 9.67
CA PHE A 80 6.16 11.32 10.94
C PHE A 80 5.35 11.82 12.16
N PRO A 81 4.84 13.06 12.21
CA PRO A 81 3.93 13.48 13.28
C PRO A 81 2.68 12.60 13.38
N ALA A 82 2.09 12.22 12.25
CA ALA A 82 0.96 11.28 12.21
C ALA A 82 1.34 9.91 12.82
N LEU A 83 2.53 9.37 12.49
CA LEU A 83 3.05 8.13 13.10
C LEU A 83 3.19 8.25 14.62
N VAL A 84 3.73 9.37 15.11
CA VAL A 84 3.88 9.60 16.55
C VAL A 84 2.51 9.67 17.22
N SER A 85 1.56 10.40 16.63
CA SER A 85 0.19 10.51 17.13
C SER A 85 -0.49 9.15 17.26
N VAL A 86 -0.41 8.31 16.21
CA VAL A 86 -1.01 6.96 16.21
C VAL A 86 -0.33 6.05 17.24
N ARG A 87 0.98 6.16 17.43
CA ARG A 87 1.72 5.42 18.46
C ARG A 87 1.35 5.83 19.87
N ASN A 88 1.25 7.15 20.13
CA ASN A 88 0.80 7.64 21.43
C ASN A 88 -0.58 7.10 21.75
N LEU A 89 -1.51 7.15 20.78
CA LEU A 89 -2.85 6.58 20.96
C LEU A 89 -2.81 5.09 21.33
N ALA A 90 -1.95 4.31 20.68
CA ALA A 90 -1.83 2.88 20.95
C ALA A 90 -1.12 2.54 22.27
N LEU A 91 -0.16 3.34 22.72
CA LEU A 91 0.71 3.04 23.86
C LEU A 91 0.23 3.68 25.16
N THR A 92 -0.16 4.95 25.10
CA THR A 92 -0.46 5.80 26.28
C THR A 92 -1.89 6.33 26.25
N GLY A 93 -2.48 6.46 25.07
CA GLY A 93 -3.85 6.88 24.87
C GLY A 93 -4.90 5.80 25.13
N GLU A 94 -4.51 4.55 25.38
CA GLU A 94 -5.43 3.40 25.52
C GLU A 94 -6.46 3.32 24.36
N GLY A 95 -5.97 3.57 23.14
CA GLY A 95 -6.75 3.47 21.90
C GLY A 95 -7.26 2.06 21.65
N SER A 96 -8.57 1.92 21.42
CA SER A 96 -9.09 0.69 20.80
C SER A 96 -8.51 0.52 19.38
N GLN A 97 -8.47 -0.70 18.84
CA GLN A 97 -7.97 -0.90 17.47
C GLN A 97 -8.76 -0.09 16.43
N GLU A 98 -10.07 0.01 16.60
CA GLU A 98 -10.93 0.81 15.73
C GLU A 98 -10.63 2.31 15.85
N CYS A 99 -10.44 2.82 17.07
CA CYS A 99 -10.01 4.20 17.31
C CYS A 99 -8.66 4.49 16.64
N ILE A 100 -7.67 3.60 16.81
CA ILE A 100 -6.33 3.75 16.24
C ILE A 100 -6.40 3.85 14.71
N HIS A 101 -7.19 2.99 14.06
CA HIS A 101 -7.33 3.00 12.60
C HIS A 101 -8.08 4.23 12.08
N LEU A 102 -9.16 4.64 12.75
CA LEU A 102 -9.90 5.84 12.38
C LEU A 102 -9.05 7.10 12.57
N TRP A 103 -8.26 7.16 13.65
CA TRP A 103 -7.33 8.24 13.90
C TRP A 103 -6.18 8.27 12.88
N GLU A 104 -5.63 7.12 12.50
CA GLU A 104 -4.63 7.03 11.42
C GLU A 104 -5.19 7.60 10.10
N LEU A 105 -6.42 7.22 9.72
CA LEU A 105 -7.07 7.75 8.53
C LEU A 105 -7.27 9.27 8.62
N LEU A 106 -7.68 9.78 9.78
CA LEU A 106 -7.84 11.20 10.03
C LEU A 106 -6.52 11.98 9.87
N GLU A 107 -5.44 11.52 10.52
CA GLU A 107 -4.11 12.13 10.40
C GLU A 107 -3.55 12.05 8.97
N CYS A 108 -3.87 10.99 8.23
CA CYS A 108 -3.44 10.81 6.86
C CYS A 108 -4.26 11.61 5.82
N SER A 109 -5.31 12.31 6.23
CA SER A 109 -6.17 13.11 5.33
C SER A 109 -5.39 14.14 4.51
N ILE A 110 -4.39 14.79 5.11
CA ILE A 110 -3.49 15.75 4.46
C ILE A 110 -2.75 15.16 3.24
N CYS A 111 -2.57 13.84 3.21
CA CYS A 111 -1.85 13.16 2.14
C CYS A 111 -2.76 12.74 0.97
N ASP A 112 -4.09 12.88 1.09
CA ASP A 112 -5.00 12.70 -0.04
C ASP A 112 -4.71 13.77 -1.11
N PRO A 113 -4.52 13.41 -2.38
CA PRO A 113 -4.15 14.36 -3.44
C PRO A 113 -5.23 15.42 -3.71
N ARG A 114 -6.49 15.18 -3.35
CA ARG A 114 -7.58 16.16 -3.45
C ARG A 114 -7.59 17.14 -2.28
N VAL A 115 -7.04 16.73 -1.13
CA VAL A 115 -6.88 17.57 0.06
C VAL A 115 -5.61 18.41 -0.08
N GLY A 116 -4.47 17.79 -0.41
CA GLY A 116 -3.17 18.45 -0.45
C GLY A 116 -3.02 19.58 -1.48
N ILE A 117 -3.97 19.71 -2.41
CA ILE A 117 -4.02 20.81 -3.39
C ILE A 117 -4.89 22.01 -2.95
N ARG A 118 -5.47 21.95 -1.75
CA ARG A 118 -6.35 23.00 -1.23
C ARG A 118 -5.66 23.80 -0.13
N PRO A 119 -5.92 25.11 -0.06
CA PRO A 119 -5.41 25.92 1.03
C PRO A 119 -6.11 25.58 2.34
N GLY A 120 -5.39 25.75 3.46
CA GLY A 120 -5.92 25.60 4.80
C GLY A 120 -5.89 24.16 5.35
N PRO A 121 -6.25 23.97 6.63
CA PRO A 121 -6.31 22.65 7.25
C PRO A 121 -7.28 21.71 6.51
N PRO A 122 -7.04 20.38 6.51
CA PRO A 122 -7.91 19.42 5.82
C PRO A 122 -9.38 19.58 6.22
N VAL A 123 -10.25 19.64 5.21
CA VAL A 123 -11.70 19.67 5.41
C VAL A 123 -12.20 18.23 5.54
N VAL A 124 -12.77 17.90 6.69
CA VAL A 124 -13.24 16.57 7.06
C VAL A 124 -14.76 16.57 7.21
N CYS A 125 -15.43 15.51 6.77
CA CYS A 125 -16.88 15.41 6.90
C CYS A 125 -17.27 15.20 8.37
N ALA A 126 -18.30 15.90 8.84
CA ALA A 126 -18.81 15.75 10.21
C ALA A 126 -19.11 14.29 10.58
N SER A 127 -19.69 13.52 9.65
CA SER A 127 -19.99 12.09 9.86
C SER A 127 -18.75 11.24 10.13
N PHE A 128 -17.62 11.54 9.49
CA PHE A 128 -16.35 10.86 9.74
C PHE A 128 -15.80 11.23 11.11
N CYS A 129 -15.87 12.51 11.48
CA CYS A 129 -15.49 12.98 12.79
C CYS A 129 -16.31 12.33 13.92
N ASP A 130 -17.61 12.14 13.71
CA ASP A 130 -18.48 11.44 14.68
C ASP A 130 -18.11 9.96 14.83
N MET A 131 -17.71 9.28 13.75
CA MET A 131 -17.19 7.90 13.83
C MET A 131 -15.89 7.86 14.64
N VAL A 132 -14.95 8.78 14.38
CA VAL A 132 -13.69 8.89 15.14
C VAL A 132 -14.00 9.11 16.62
N PHE A 133 -14.86 10.08 16.95
CA PHE A 133 -15.21 10.37 18.34
C PHE A 133 -15.89 9.21 19.04
N LYS A 134 -16.84 8.53 18.39
CA LYS A 134 -17.49 7.36 18.96
C LYS A 134 -16.46 6.28 19.34
N ALA A 135 -15.53 5.98 18.44
CA ALA A 135 -14.50 4.97 18.65
C ALA A 135 -13.45 5.39 19.70
N CYS A 136 -13.10 6.67 19.75
CA CYS A 136 -12.03 7.21 20.59
C CYS A 136 -12.50 7.89 21.89
N SER A 137 -13.81 7.90 22.16
CA SER A 137 -14.43 8.62 23.28
C SER A 137 -13.83 8.27 24.65
N GLU A 138 -13.43 7.01 24.83
CA GLU A 138 -12.84 6.49 26.07
C GLU A 138 -11.31 6.54 26.12
N SER A 139 -10.65 6.88 25.02
CA SER A 139 -9.20 6.98 24.92
C SER A 139 -8.69 8.31 25.46
N TYR A 140 -7.44 8.34 25.93
CA TYR A 140 -6.82 9.50 26.58
C TYR A 140 -6.17 10.45 25.56
N PHE A 141 -6.52 11.72 25.70
CA PHE A 141 -6.03 12.83 24.91
C PHE A 141 -5.51 13.94 25.82
N SER A 142 -4.68 14.79 25.23
CA SER A 142 -4.10 15.98 25.83
C SER A 142 -4.16 17.12 24.80
N VAL A 143 -4.09 18.36 25.28
CA VAL A 143 -3.91 19.52 24.40
C VAL A 143 -2.41 19.77 24.27
N ASP A 144 -1.90 19.68 23.04
CA ASP A 144 -0.49 19.96 22.75
C ASP A 144 -0.21 21.44 22.99
N MET A 145 0.76 21.74 23.86
CA MET A 145 1.04 23.12 24.29
C MET A 145 1.57 24.02 23.17
N LYS A 146 2.14 23.46 22.09
CA LYS A 146 2.74 24.23 21.00
C LYS A 146 1.71 24.55 19.92
N THR A 147 0.90 23.57 19.57
CA THR A 147 -0.09 23.66 18.49
C THR A 147 -1.48 24.02 18.99
N GLN A 148 -1.70 23.94 20.31
CA GLN A 148 -3.00 24.09 20.97
C GLN A 148 -4.07 23.11 20.45
N ALA A 149 -3.62 22.04 19.77
CA ALA A 149 -4.50 21.05 19.19
C ALA A 149 -4.64 19.85 20.13
N LEU A 150 -5.84 19.27 20.17
CA LEU A 150 -6.08 18.02 20.85
C LEU A 150 -5.37 16.89 20.10
N SER A 151 -4.58 16.10 20.83
CA SER A 151 -3.84 14.97 20.29
C SER A 151 -3.83 13.80 21.28
N PRO A 152 -3.59 12.56 20.82
CA PRO A 152 -3.49 11.42 21.72
C PRO A 152 -2.39 11.64 22.76
N CYS A 153 -2.75 11.39 24.03
CA CYS A 153 -1.86 11.61 25.18
C CYS A 153 -0.55 10.85 24.98
N GLY A 154 0.58 11.54 25.06
CA GLY A 154 1.93 10.99 25.01
C GLY A 154 2.59 10.91 26.39
N LEU A 155 3.76 10.26 26.46
CA LEU A 155 4.53 10.08 27.71
C LEU A 155 4.98 11.40 28.37
N GLY A 156 5.05 12.50 27.61
CA GLY A 156 5.48 13.82 28.10
C GLY A 156 4.34 14.73 28.52
N ASP A 157 3.09 14.29 28.39
CA ASP A 157 1.93 15.13 28.68
C ASP A 157 1.56 15.07 30.15
N ILE A 158 1.30 16.25 30.73
CA ILE A 158 1.00 16.40 32.16
C ILE A 158 -0.49 16.19 32.44
N LEU A 159 -1.36 16.66 31.54
CA LEU A 159 -2.81 16.60 31.68
C LEU A 159 -3.40 15.73 30.58
N CYS A 160 -3.75 14.50 30.96
CA CYS A 160 -4.44 13.57 30.09
C CYS A 160 -5.84 13.27 30.61
N GLY A 161 -6.81 13.27 29.71
CA GLY A 161 -8.21 13.01 30.00
C GLY A 161 -8.86 12.27 28.84
N LYS A 162 -9.92 11.53 29.11
CA LYS A 162 -10.69 10.84 28.07
C LYS A 162 -11.23 11.85 27.06
N ALA A 163 -11.33 11.49 25.78
CA ALA A 163 -11.78 12.41 24.72
C ALA A 163 -13.12 13.08 25.07
N HIS A 164 -14.09 12.34 25.61
CA HIS A 164 -15.40 12.88 26.00
C HIS A 164 -15.36 13.88 27.18
N LYS A 165 -14.22 14.03 27.86
CA LYS A 165 -13.99 15.06 28.88
C LYS A 165 -13.49 16.37 28.28
N TRP A 166 -12.88 16.32 27.08
CA TRP A 166 -12.40 17.48 26.36
C TRP A 166 -13.45 18.04 25.40
N VAL A 167 -14.23 17.17 24.77
CA VAL A 167 -15.20 17.52 23.73
C VAL A 167 -16.52 16.76 23.89
N SER A 168 -17.60 17.36 23.40
CA SER A 168 -18.96 16.84 23.50
C SER A 168 -19.41 15.98 22.31
N ASN A 169 -18.80 16.18 21.14
CA ASN A 169 -19.17 15.50 19.88
C ASN A 169 -17.98 15.41 18.91
N GLY A 170 -18.16 14.69 17.80
CA GLY A 170 -17.08 14.47 16.83
C GLY A 170 -16.68 15.70 16.05
N THR A 171 -17.63 16.56 15.69
CA THR A 171 -17.31 17.84 15.03
C THR A 171 -16.36 18.68 15.88
N GLU A 172 -16.62 18.76 17.20
CA GLU A 172 -15.74 19.45 18.15
C GLU A 172 -14.38 18.75 18.30
N LEU A 173 -14.36 17.40 18.34
CA LEU A 173 -13.12 16.61 18.37
C LEU A 173 -12.20 16.99 17.20
N CYS A 174 -12.70 16.95 15.97
CA CYS A 174 -11.93 17.27 14.78
C CYS A 174 -11.45 18.74 14.77
N ARG A 175 -12.33 19.68 15.17
CA ARG A 175 -11.96 21.11 15.25
C ARG A 175 -10.85 21.35 16.27
N LEU A 176 -10.97 20.81 17.48
CA LEU A 176 -9.92 20.91 18.49
C LEU A 176 -8.66 20.16 18.07
N ALA A 177 -8.77 19.07 17.32
CA ALA A 177 -7.63 18.40 16.70
C ALA A 177 -7.05 19.17 15.49
N GLY A 178 -7.47 20.40 15.23
CA GLY A 178 -6.89 21.29 14.22
C GLY A 178 -7.40 21.09 12.79
N PHE A 179 -8.48 20.32 12.58
CA PHE A 179 -9.11 20.12 11.28
C PHE A 179 -10.26 21.10 11.03
N THR A 180 -10.54 21.36 9.75
CA THR A 180 -11.76 22.06 9.34
C THR A 180 -12.87 21.03 9.16
N VAL A 181 -14.08 21.29 9.65
CA VAL A 181 -15.20 20.34 9.53
C VAL A 181 -16.31 20.91 8.66
N GLN A 182 -16.70 20.16 7.63
CA GLN A 182 -17.90 20.45 6.84
C GLN A 182 -19.11 19.82 7.52
N VAL A 183 -20.04 20.68 7.95
CA VAL A 183 -21.35 20.28 8.47
C VAL A 183 -22.31 20.31 7.29
N SER A 184 -22.96 19.19 6.99
CA SER A 184 -23.99 19.16 5.94
C SER A 184 -25.24 19.89 6.45
N GLU A 185 -25.33 21.19 6.19
CA GLU A 185 -26.57 21.92 6.43
C GLU A 185 -27.59 21.50 5.36
N THR A 186 -28.57 20.71 5.79
CA THR A 186 -29.82 20.51 5.06
C THR A 186 -30.59 21.81 5.14
N ASN A 187 -30.31 22.76 4.24
CA ASN A 187 -31.25 23.77 3.71
C ASN A 187 -30.51 24.97 3.11
N SER A 188 -30.28 24.95 1.80
CA SER A 188 -30.71 26.00 0.87
C SER A 188 -30.11 25.69 -0.49
N GLY A 189 -30.98 25.54 -1.49
CA GLY A 189 -30.56 25.19 -2.84
C GLY A 189 -29.76 26.31 -3.47
N LEU A 190 -28.43 26.26 -3.39
CA LEU A 190 -27.48 26.70 -4.40
C LEU A 190 -26.04 26.35 -3.95
N VAL A 191 -25.22 25.85 -4.90
CA VAL A 191 -23.75 25.93 -4.95
C VAL A 191 -22.91 24.86 -4.21
N ASP A 192 -22.22 24.07 -5.03
CA ASP A 192 -20.94 23.35 -4.85
C ASP A 192 -20.81 22.44 -3.61
N ASP A 193 -21.00 21.13 -3.83
CA ASP A 193 -20.68 20.05 -2.90
C ASP A 193 -19.16 20.07 -2.63
N THR A 194 -18.73 20.94 -1.73
CA THR A 194 -17.31 21.13 -1.41
C THR A 194 -16.81 19.81 -0.84
N PHE A 195 -15.90 19.13 -1.55
CA PHE A 195 -15.41 17.82 -1.12
C PHE A 195 -14.85 17.87 0.30
N CYS A 196 -15.31 16.95 1.15
CA CYS A 196 -14.76 16.69 2.47
C CYS A 196 -14.16 15.28 2.52
N TYR A 197 -13.07 15.15 3.27
CA TYR A 197 -12.42 13.88 3.50
C TYR A 197 -13.24 13.01 4.47
N GLY A 198 -13.30 11.71 4.21
CA GLY A 198 -14.06 10.76 5.05
C GLY A 198 -15.54 10.62 4.68
N GLY A 199 -16.01 11.32 3.64
CA GLY A 199 -17.33 11.09 3.04
C GLY A 199 -17.36 9.77 2.27
N LYS A 200 -18.56 9.25 1.99
CA LYS A 200 -18.73 7.94 1.30
C LYS A 200 -17.86 7.82 0.04
N ALA A 201 -17.94 8.80 -0.87
CA ALA A 201 -17.12 8.83 -2.09
C ALA A 201 -15.59 8.95 -1.83
N SER A 202 -15.19 9.58 -0.71
CA SER A 202 -13.78 9.66 -0.31
C SER A 202 -13.26 8.32 0.22
N LEU A 203 -14.05 7.64 1.05
CA LEU A 203 -13.71 6.34 1.63
C LEU A 203 -13.76 5.21 0.59
N ASP A 204 -14.70 5.26 -0.36
CA ASP A 204 -14.77 4.30 -1.46
C ASP A 204 -13.52 4.37 -2.35
N SER A 205 -13.03 5.58 -2.66
CA SER A 205 -11.76 5.77 -3.41
C SER A 205 -10.53 5.24 -2.66
N ILE A 206 -10.50 5.35 -1.33
CA ILE A 206 -9.45 4.80 -0.47
C ILE A 206 -9.52 3.26 -0.49
N SER A 207 -10.72 2.70 -0.38
CA SER A 207 -10.97 1.26 -0.47
C SER A 207 -10.54 0.67 -1.81
N GLU A 208 -10.82 1.35 -2.93
CA GLU A 208 -10.34 0.94 -4.26
C GLU A 208 -8.81 0.95 -4.37
N SER A 209 -8.13 1.90 -3.73
CA SER A 209 -6.67 1.89 -3.64
C SER A 209 -6.14 0.71 -2.79
N TRP A 210 -6.92 0.21 -1.83
CA TRP A 210 -6.58 -0.98 -1.04
C TRP A 210 -6.75 -2.26 -1.85
N THR A 211 -7.81 -2.36 -2.65
CA THR A 211 -8.06 -3.54 -3.49
C THR A 211 -7.04 -3.63 -4.64
N SER A 212 -6.64 -2.51 -5.25
CA SER A 212 -5.57 -2.48 -6.26
C SER A 212 -4.21 -2.94 -5.72
N SER A 213 -3.91 -2.72 -4.44
CA SER A 213 -2.71 -3.26 -3.79
C SER A 213 -2.82 -4.75 -3.42
N LYS A 214 -4.04 -5.30 -3.39
CA LYS A 214 -4.35 -6.69 -3.03
C LYS A 214 -4.28 -7.64 -4.23
N ASP A 215 -4.16 -7.11 -5.45
CA ASP A 215 -3.84 -7.88 -6.67
C ASP A 215 -2.38 -8.39 -6.71
N ARG A 216 -1.63 -8.21 -5.62
CA ARG A 216 -0.34 -8.86 -5.43
C ARG A 216 -0.58 -10.31 -4.98
N PRO A 217 -0.13 -11.33 -5.72
CA PRO A 217 -0.40 -12.72 -5.37
C PRO A 217 0.18 -13.05 -4.00
N THR A 218 -0.64 -13.59 -3.10
CA THR A 218 -0.16 -14.15 -1.83
C THR A 218 0.63 -15.43 -2.12
N LEU A 219 1.64 -15.72 -1.30
CA LEU A 219 2.52 -16.89 -1.47
C LEU A 219 1.75 -18.21 -1.52
N SER A 220 0.61 -18.31 -0.82
CA SER A 220 -0.30 -19.46 -0.85
C SER A 220 -1.11 -19.57 -2.14
N GLY A 221 -1.43 -18.45 -2.80
CA GLY A 221 -2.11 -18.43 -4.10
C GLY A 221 -1.19 -18.90 -5.22
N VAL A 222 0.07 -18.48 -5.23
CA VAL A 222 1.06 -18.83 -6.26
C VAL A 222 1.37 -20.33 -6.31
N ALA A 223 1.21 -21.05 -5.18
CA ALA A 223 1.44 -22.49 -5.12
C ALA A 223 0.41 -23.33 -5.90
N SER A 224 -0.75 -22.74 -6.24
CA SER A 224 -1.85 -23.38 -6.97
C SER A 224 -1.90 -23.01 -8.45
N TRP A 225 -0.97 -22.18 -8.93
CA TRP A 225 -1.07 -21.59 -10.27
C TRP A 225 -0.52 -22.51 -11.35
N ASP A 226 -1.31 -22.70 -12.40
CA ASP A 226 -0.84 -23.34 -13.62
C ASP A 226 -0.16 -22.30 -14.55
N VAL A 227 0.56 -22.80 -15.57
CA VAL A 227 1.27 -21.99 -16.56
C VAL A 227 0.33 -21.01 -17.27
N GLN A 228 -0.94 -21.38 -17.49
CA GLN A 228 -1.91 -20.48 -18.12
C GLN A 228 -2.32 -19.31 -17.22
N ASP A 229 -2.44 -19.54 -15.91
CA ASP A 229 -2.78 -18.49 -14.94
C ASP A 229 -1.63 -17.49 -14.83
N PHE A 230 -0.39 -17.99 -14.84
CA PHE A 230 0.80 -17.15 -14.89
C PHE A 230 0.89 -16.34 -16.18
N GLN A 231 0.55 -16.94 -17.34
CA GLN A 231 0.56 -16.25 -18.62
C GLN A 231 -0.49 -15.14 -18.73
N ARG A 232 -1.69 -15.35 -18.18
CA ARG A 232 -2.73 -14.31 -18.11
C ARG A 232 -2.28 -13.17 -17.20
N TRP A 233 -1.85 -13.48 -15.99
CA TRP A 233 -1.35 -12.49 -15.04
C TRP A 233 -0.15 -11.68 -15.56
N ALA A 234 0.81 -12.34 -16.23
CA ALA A 234 1.97 -11.66 -16.81
C ALA A 234 1.61 -10.72 -17.97
N ARG A 235 0.50 -11.00 -18.67
CA ARG A 235 0.01 -10.16 -19.77
C ARG A 235 -0.58 -8.85 -19.25
N ASP A 236 -1.26 -8.90 -18.12
CA ASP A 236 -1.97 -7.77 -17.51
C ASP A 236 -1.06 -6.86 -16.67
N MET A 237 0.21 -7.23 -16.50
CA MET A 237 1.16 -6.45 -15.71
C MET A 237 1.68 -5.19 -16.44
N PRO A 238 1.64 -3.99 -15.81
CA PRO A 238 2.09 -2.74 -16.41
C PRO A 238 3.60 -2.74 -16.71
N VAL A 239 3.98 -2.03 -17.78
CA VAL A 239 5.31 -2.15 -18.42
C VAL A 239 6.49 -1.88 -17.47
N GLY A 240 6.33 -0.95 -16.52
CA GLY A 240 7.37 -0.64 -15.51
C GLY A 240 7.65 -1.76 -14.50
N GLU A 241 6.69 -2.66 -14.28
CA GLU A 241 6.82 -3.78 -13.34
C GLU A 241 7.42 -5.03 -13.99
N ARG A 242 7.32 -5.15 -15.33
CA ARG A 242 7.93 -6.24 -16.12
C ARG A 242 9.44 -6.31 -15.96
N VAL A 243 10.11 -5.16 -15.85
CA VAL A 243 11.59 -5.08 -15.70
C VAL A 243 12.04 -5.61 -14.33
N SER A 244 11.26 -5.35 -13.28
CA SER A 244 11.60 -5.79 -11.91
C SER A 244 11.46 -7.30 -11.74
N TRP A 245 10.45 -7.91 -12.38
CA TRP A 245 10.28 -9.36 -12.40
C TRP A 245 11.27 -10.07 -13.32
N ALA A 246 11.68 -9.47 -14.45
CA ALA A 246 12.73 -10.04 -15.31
C ALA A 246 14.06 -10.20 -14.56
N ILE A 247 14.43 -9.21 -13.73
CA ILE A 247 15.62 -9.26 -12.88
C ILE A 247 15.44 -10.32 -11.77
N GLY A 248 14.27 -10.39 -11.14
CA GLY A 248 13.97 -11.41 -10.11
C GLY A 248 13.94 -12.86 -10.65
N GLY A 249 13.42 -13.07 -11.85
CA GLY A 249 13.36 -14.38 -12.51
C GLY A 249 14.74 -14.92 -12.91
N MET A 250 15.67 -14.04 -13.29
CA MET A 250 17.07 -14.42 -13.53
C MET A 250 17.78 -14.87 -12.26
N VAL A 251 17.48 -14.27 -11.10
CA VAL A 251 18.08 -14.68 -9.81
C VAL A 251 17.56 -16.05 -9.36
N LEU A 252 16.27 -16.33 -9.55
CA LEU A 252 15.67 -17.63 -9.18
C LEU A 252 16.18 -18.77 -10.07
N THR A 253 16.33 -18.53 -11.37
CA THR A 253 16.89 -19.53 -12.29
C THR A 253 18.38 -19.76 -12.04
N ALA A 254 19.16 -18.71 -11.76
CA ALA A 254 20.56 -18.84 -11.34
C ALA A 254 20.72 -19.61 -10.01
N GLY A 255 19.84 -19.36 -9.04
CA GLY A 255 19.81 -20.06 -7.75
C GLY A 255 19.52 -21.56 -7.88
N LEU A 256 18.55 -21.95 -8.72
CA LEU A 256 18.23 -23.35 -9.00
C LEU A 256 19.37 -24.09 -9.71
N ILE A 257 20.07 -23.43 -10.64
CA ILE A 257 21.26 -23.98 -11.31
C ILE A 257 22.41 -24.19 -10.30
N PHE A 258 22.59 -23.27 -9.35
CA PHE A 258 23.62 -23.39 -8.32
C PHE A 258 23.34 -24.52 -7.32
N ILE A 259 22.08 -24.65 -6.87
CA ILE A 259 21.64 -25.71 -5.96
C ILE A 259 21.72 -27.08 -6.64
N SER A 260 21.32 -27.19 -7.91
CA SER A 260 21.41 -28.46 -8.66
C SER A 260 22.85 -28.90 -8.91
N LYS A 261 23.77 -27.96 -9.23
CA LYS A 261 25.21 -28.26 -9.32
C LYS A 261 25.79 -28.71 -7.98
N ARG A 262 25.42 -28.07 -6.86
CA ARG A 262 25.90 -28.44 -5.52
C ARG A 262 25.44 -29.85 -5.12
N LYS A 263 24.19 -30.21 -5.41
CA LYS A 263 23.66 -31.58 -5.21
C LYS A 263 24.40 -32.61 -6.08
N SER A 264 24.64 -32.32 -7.36
CA SER A 264 25.38 -33.21 -8.26
C SER A 264 26.82 -33.47 -7.80
N TYR A 265 27.52 -32.44 -7.31
CA TYR A 265 28.90 -32.59 -6.82
C TYR A 265 28.97 -33.46 -5.57
N SER A 266 28.04 -33.26 -4.62
CA SER A 266 27.92 -34.09 -3.41
C SER A 266 27.64 -35.56 -3.76
N HIS A 267 26.79 -35.83 -4.75
CA HIS A 267 26.46 -37.19 -5.17
C HIS A 267 27.67 -37.91 -5.80
N ARG A 268 28.46 -37.21 -6.64
CA ARG A 268 29.69 -37.75 -7.21
C ARG A 268 30.76 -38.05 -6.15
N GLN A 269 30.89 -37.19 -5.14
CA GLN A 269 31.79 -37.45 -4.01
C GLN A 269 31.37 -38.68 -3.19
N LYS A 270 30.07 -38.83 -2.92
CA LYS A 270 29.53 -40.01 -2.23
C LYS A 270 29.76 -41.30 -3.01
N GLN A 271 29.56 -41.28 -4.33
CA GLN A 271 29.82 -42.44 -5.20
C GLN A 271 31.32 -42.79 -5.26
N ALA A 272 32.21 -41.79 -5.32
CA ALA A 272 33.65 -42.01 -5.30
C ALA A 272 34.13 -42.63 -3.98
N ALA A 273 33.57 -42.21 -2.84
CA ALA A 273 33.87 -42.80 -1.54
C ALA A 273 33.40 -44.26 -1.43
N ILE A 274 32.19 -44.58 -1.91
CA ILE A 274 31.68 -45.95 -1.95
C ILE A 274 32.53 -46.84 -2.87
N ALA A 275 32.92 -46.35 -4.06
CA ALA A 275 33.78 -47.09 -4.98
C ALA A 275 35.16 -47.38 -4.39
N ARG A 276 35.75 -46.43 -3.64
CA ARG A 276 37.00 -46.65 -2.90
C ARG A 276 36.86 -47.72 -1.83
N ASN A 277 35.80 -47.68 -1.02
CA ASN A 277 35.55 -48.70 0.01
C ASN A 277 35.31 -50.09 -0.59
N MET A 278 34.62 -50.19 -1.73
CA MET A 278 34.44 -51.45 -2.45
C MET A 278 35.76 -52.01 -3.01
N ARG A 279 36.66 -51.15 -3.49
CA ARG A 279 38.01 -51.57 -3.93
C ARG A 279 38.86 -52.06 -2.77
N LEU A 280 38.83 -51.37 -1.62
CA LEU A 280 39.55 -51.82 -0.42
C LEU A 280 39.07 -53.21 0.05
N ARG A 281 37.76 -53.46 0.04
CA ARG A 281 37.20 -54.79 0.38
C ARG A 281 37.56 -55.90 -0.60
N ARG A 282 37.84 -55.59 -1.88
CA ARG A 282 38.29 -56.60 -2.87
C ARG A 282 39.78 -56.92 -2.76
N LEU A 283 40.56 -56.07 -2.10
CA LEU A 283 41.99 -56.25 -1.92
C LEU A 283 42.34 -56.95 -0.59
N ASP A 284 41.34 -57.35 0.19
CA ASP A 284 41.52 -58.06 1.46
C ASP A 284 41.45 -59.59 1.21
N PRO A 285 42.59 -60.31 1.14
CA PRO A 285 42.60 -61.73 0.75
C PRO A 285 42.32 -62.68 1.94
N ARG A 286 41.85 -62.16 3.08
CA ARG A 286 41.53 -62.96 4.27
C ARG A 286 40.03 -63.07 4.48
N ALA A 287 39.39 -63.82 3.60
CA ALA A 287 38.05 -64.37 3.87
C ALA A 287 37.98 -65.80 3.32
N ASN A 288 38.49 -66.75 4.10
CA ASN A 288 38.06 -68.14 4.06
C ASN A 288 38.19 -68.75 5.48
N PRO A 289 37.57 -69.90 5.79
CA PRO A 289 36.31 -70.04 6.49
C PRO A 289 36.48 -70.70 7.88
N GLN A 290 35.37 -70.86 8.60
CA GLN A 290 35.10 -71.75 9.76
C GLN A 290 36.25 -72.53 10.43
N GLN A 291 36.33 -72.46 11.77
CA GLN A 291 36.01 -73.57 12.69
C GLN A 291 36.69 -73.39 14.06
N THR A 292 35.92 -72.98 15.07
CA THR A 292 36.28 -73.05 16.49
C THR A 292 36.05 -74.48 17.00
N ARG A 293 37.13 -75.24 17.20
CA ARG A 293 37.47 -75.90 18.47
C ARG A 293 38.84 -76.57 18.39
#